data_AF-A0A2U1MF95-F1
#
_entry.id   AF-A0A2U1MF95-F1
#
_cell.length_a   1.000
_cell.length_b   1.000
_cell.length_c   1.000
_cell.angle_alpha   90.00
_cell.angle_beta   90.00
_cell.angle_gamma   90.00
#
_symmetry.space_group_name_H-M   'P 1'
#
loop_
_entity.id
_entity.type
_entity.pdbx_description
1 polymer ?
#
loop_
_entity_poly.entity_id
_entity_poly.type
_entity_poly.pdbx_seq_one_letter_code
_entity_poly.pdbx_strand_id
1 'polypeptide(L)'
;MALTPNFDELKEICGSNEIKDCFKFLFGQEETENEGFIRKVVEWCDGLHAKIGKFGEMLHEGQTFNPLDTAVADGMKCLVEAQARNGVILQAVLRLLDVLREARGEKRRHVMVMEVHD
;
A
#
# COMPACT_ATOMS: atom_id res chain seq x y z
N MET A 1 5.63 -12.12 4.35
CA MET A 1 4.48 -12.39 5.23
C MET A 1 4.95 -13.41 6.24
N ALA A 2 4.79 -13.13 7.55
CA ALA A 2 4.99 -14.18 8.54
C ALA A 2 3.90 -15.24 8.34
N LEU A 3 4.20 -16.49 8.65
CA LEU A 3 3.18 -17.54 8.66
C LEU A 3 2.17 -17.19 9.75
N THR A 4 0.87 -17.26 9.43
CA THR A 4 -0.17 -17.11 10.44
C THR A 4 -0.04 -18.26 11.43
N PRO A 5 0.22 -18.00 12.72
CA PRO A 5 0.41 -19.05 13.70
C PRO A 5 -0.88 -19.87 13.89
N ASN A 6 -0.74 -21.15 14.19
CA ASN A 6 -1.87 -21.99 14.58
C ASN A 6 -2.28 -21.72 16.04
N PHE A 7 -3.36 -22.35 16.52
CA PHE A 7 -3.86 -22.08 17.88
C PHE A 7 -2.90 -22.48 18.99
N ASP A 8 -2.13 -23.55 18.83
CA ASP A 8 -1.19 -23.98 19.87
C ASP A 8 0.01 -23.03 19.94
N GLU A 9 0.50 -22.57 18.79
CA GLU A 9 1.50 -21.50 18.71
C GLU A 9 0.97 -20.17 19.28
N LEU A 10 -0.31 -19.83 19.01
CA LEU A 10 -0.93 -18.63 19.58
C LEU A 10 -1.03 -18.70 21.10
N LYS A 11 -1.35 -19.85 21.69
CA LYS A 11 -1.37 -20.02 23.16
C LYS A 11 0.01 -19.77 23.75
N GLU A 12 1.06 -20.28 23.11
CA GLU A 12 2.45 -20.05 23.53
C GLU A 12 2.82 -18.56 23.43
N ILE A 13 2.49 -17.90 22.33
CA ILE A 13 2.77 -16.47 22.10
C ILE A 13 2.02 -15.59 23.11
N CYS A 14 0.75 -15.91 23.38
CA CYS A 14 -0.09 -15.16 24.32
C CYS A 14 0.23 -15.47 25.78
N GLY A 15 0.93 -16.58 26.06
CA GLY A 15 1.12 -17.09 27.43
C GLY A 15 -0.18 -17.53 28.11
N SER A 16 -1.23 -17.82 27.32
CA SER A 16 -2.57 -18.19 27.81
C SER A 16 -3.09 -19.41 27.08
N ASN A 17 -3.69 -20.34 27.84
CA ASN A 17 -4.40 -21.49 27.26
C ASN A 17 -5.85 -21.15 26.87
N GLU A 18 -6.33 -19.95 27.21
CA GLU A 18 -7.69 -19.53 26.89
C GLU A 18 -7.79 -19.11 25.42
N ILE A 19 -8.71 -19.75 24.70
CA ILE A 19 -8.94 -19.48 23.27
C ILE A 19 -9.33 -18.01 23.02
N LYS A 20 -10.01 -17.36 23.97
CA LYS A 20 -10.39 -15.95 23.84
C LYS A 20 -9.17 -15.02 23.72
N ASP A 21 -8.09 -15.32 24.43
CA ASP A 21 -6.86 -14.53 24.42
C ASP A 21 -6.11 -14.72 23.09
N CYS A 22 -6.12 -15.94 22.55
CA CYS A 22 -5.58 -16.21 21.21
C CYS A 22 -6.29 -15.38 20.13
N PHE A 23 -7.63 -15.29 20.18
CA PHE A 23 -8.38 -14.48 19.23
C PHE A 23 -8.14 -12.98 19.40
N LYS A 24 -8.09 -12.47 20.64
CA LYS A 24 -7.72 -11.06 20.94
C LYS A 24 -6.37 -10.71 20.32
N PHE A 25 -5.37 -11.56 20.55
CA PHE A 25 -4.04 -11.36 19.99
C PHE A 25 -4.05 -11.38 18.47
N LEU A 26 -4.67 -12.41 17.86
CA LEU A 26 -4.74 -12.55 16.40
C LEU A 26 -5.38 -11.33 15.73
N PHE A 27 -6.54 -10.90 16.21
CA PHE A 27 -7.25 -9.78 15.59
C PHE A 27 -6.58 -8.42 15.87
N GLY A 28 -5.96 -8.25 17.03
CA GLY A 28 -5.14 -7.06 17.32
C GLY A 28 -3.90 -6.98 16.43
N GLN A 29 -3.24 -8.12 16.18
CA GLN A 29 -2.14 -8.20 15.21
C GLN A 29 -2.61 -7.87 13.80
N GLU A 30 -3.70 -8.48 13.34
CA GLU A 30 -4.25 -8.23 12.00
C GLU A 30 -4.60 -6.75 11.78
N GLU A 31 -5.19 -6.07 12.77
CA GLU A 31 -5.47 -4.63 12.72
C GLU A 31 -4.16 -3.83 12.59
N THR A 32 -3.17 -4.13 13.43
CA THR A 32 -1.86 -3.47 13.44
C THR A 32 -1.12 -3.65 12.10
N GLU A 33 -1.16 -4.86 11.55
CA GLU A 33 -0.56 -5.16 10.24
C GLU A 33 -1.24 -4.38 9.12
N ASN A 34 -2.57 -4.29 9.15
CA ASN A 34 -3.32 -3.51 8.17
C ASN A 34 -2.96 -2.02 8.20
N GLU A 35 -2.86 -1.42 9.39
CA GLU A 35 -2.38 -0.03 9.54
C GLU A 35 -0.96 0.13 9.00
N GLY A 36 -0.09 -0.85 9.27
CA GLY A 36 1.25 -0.91 8.70
C GLY A 36 1.25 -0.93 7.17
N PHE A 37 0.36 -1.70 6.55
CA PHE A 37 0.19 -1.73 5.09
C PHE A 37 -0.37 -0.42 4.54
N ILE A 38 -1.39 0.17 5.18
CA ILE A 38 -1.95 1.46 4.79
C ILE A 38 -0.85 2.52 4.72
N ARG A 39 -0.03 2.63 5.77
CA ARG A 39 1.08 3.60 5.80
C ARG A 39 2.06 3.40 4.64
N LYS A 40 2.51 2.17 4.39
CA LYS A 40 3.42 1.86 3.27
C LYS A 40 2.82 2.19 1.91
N VAL A 41 1.53 1.92 1.73
CA VAL A 41 0.83 2.22 0.47
C VAL A 41 0.65 3.73 0.28
N VAL A 42 0.39 4.48 1.35
CA VAL A 42 0.37 5.96 1.32
C VAL A 42 1.74 6.51 0.91
N GLU A 43 2.83 6.06 1.54
CA GLU A 43 4.19 6.46 1.18
C GLU A 43 4.49 6.16 -0.30
N TRP A 44 4.01 5.01 -0.81
CA TRP A 44 4.14 4.66 -2.21
C TRP A 44 3.35 5.58 -3.15
N CYS A 45 2.10 5.93 -2.79
CA CYS A 45 1.30 6.91 -3.51
C CYS A 45 2.00 8.27 -3.60
N ASP A 46 2.57 8.76 -2.49
CA ASP A 46 3.29 10.03 -2.45
C ASP A 46 4.53 10.00 -3.35
N GLY A 47 5.30 8.90 -3.30
CA GLY A 47 6.44 8.69 -4.20
C GLY A 47 6.04 8.66 -5.68
N LEU A 48 4.91 8.03 -6.02
CA LEU A 48 4.40 8.01 -7.39
C LEU A 48 3.91 9.38 -7.84
N HIS A 49 3.20 10.14 -7.00
CA HIS A 49 2.81 11.52 -7.30
C HIS A 49 4.03 12.39 -7.58
N ALA A 50 5.05 12.33 -6.72
CA ALA A 50 6.29 13.08 -6.91
C ALA A 50 6.99 12.71 -8.23
N LYS A 51 7.08 11.41 -8.54
CA LYS A 51 7.67 10.93 -9.80
C LYS A 51 6.90 11.42 -11.03
N ILE A 52 5.57 11.32 -10.99
CA ILE A 52 4.68 11.79 -12.06
C ILE A 52 4.83 13.30 -12.26
N GLY A 53 4.88 14.09 -11.19
CA GLY A 53 5.12 15.54 -11.26
C GLY A 53 6.43 15.84 -11.97
N LYS A 54 7.52 15.17 -11.57
CA LYS A 54 8.85 15.35 -12.16
C LYS A 54 8.91 14.97 -13.64
N PHE A 55 8.20 13.91 -14.02
CA PHE A 55 8.08 13.52 -15.43
C PHE A 55 7.27 14.55 -16.23
N GLY A 56 6.26 15.17 -15.62
CA GLY A 56 5.53 16.30 -16.21
C GLY A 56 6.43 17.51 -16.46
N GLU A 57 7.30 17.85 -15.49
CA GLU A 57 8.30 18.91 -15.64
C GLU A 57 9.29 18.61 -16.78
N MET A 58 9.84 17.39 -16.82
CA MET A 58 10.75 16.98 -17.90
C MET A 58 10.07 16.99 -19.28
N LEU A 59 8.79 16.58 -19.35
CA LEU A 59 8.02 16.66 -20.59
C LEU A 59 7.84 18.10 -21.06
N HIS A 60 7.63 19.05 -20.12
CA HIS A 60 7.51 20.46 -20.44
C HIS A 60 8.85 21.05 -20.90
N GLU A 61 9.94 20.74 -20.21
CA GLU A 61 11.30 21.15 -20.60
C GLU A 61 11.64 20.64 -22.01
N GLY A 62 11.34 19.37 -22.29
CA GLY A 62 11.61 18.74 -23.57
C GLY A 62 10.87 19.34 -24.77
N GLN A 63 9.81 20.13 -24.55
CA GLN A 63 9.15 20.90 -25.64
C GLN A 63 10.06 21.97 -26.24
N THR A 64 11.10 22.39 -25.52
CA THR A 64 12.07 23.38 -26.01
C THR A 64 13.20 22.77 -26.84
N PHE A 65 13.31 21.44 -26.86
CA PHE A 65 14.39 20.76 -27.57
C PHE A 65 14.11 20.68 -29.07
N ASN A 66 15.18 20.52 -29.86
CA ASN A 66 15.08 20.40 -31.31
C ASN A 66 14.39 19.07 -31.69
N PRO A 67 13.20 19.08 -32.30
CA PRO A 67 12.47 17.86 -32.65
C PRO A 67 13.11 17.06 -33.80
N LEU A 68 14.08 17.66 -34.51
CA LEU A 68 14.83 16.98 -35.58
C LEU A 68 15.97 16.11 -35.04
N ASP A 69 16.30 16.22 -33.75
CA ASP A 69 17.20 15.29 -33.09
C ASP A 69 16.45 14.00 -32.77
N THR A 70 16.82 12.92 -33.46
CA THR A 70 16.15 11.62 -33.33
C THR A 70 16.28 11.04 -31.92
N ALA A 71 17.40 11.26 -31.23
CA ALA A 71 17.59 10.77 -29.87
C ALA A 71 16.67 11.52 -28.89
N VAL A 72 16.49 12.83 -29.09
CA VAL A 72 15.53 13.64 -28.33
C VAL A 72 14.10 13.15 -28.59
N ALA A 73 13.72 12.95 -29.85
CA ALA A 73 12.37 12.51 -30.21
C ALA A 73 12.03 11.13 -29.60
N ASP A 74 12.94 10.15 -29.70
CA ASP A 74 12.75 8.82 -29.13
C ASP A 74 12.74 8.85 -27.59
N GLY A 75 13.61 9.66 -26.98
CA GLY A 75 13.63 9.86 -25.54
C GLY A 75 12.32 10.47 -25.02
N MET A 76 11.79 11.48 -25.70
CA MET A 76 10.51 12.12 -25.37
C MET A 76 9.35 11.15 -25.49
N LYS A 77 9.32 10.31 -26.53
CA LYS A 77 8.31 9.27 -26.67
C LYS A 77 8.35 8.26 -25.52
N CYS A 78 9.55 7.77 -25.16
CA CYS A 78 9.73 6.88 -24.01
C CYS A 78 9.25 7.55 -22.71
N LEU A 79 9.51 8.84 -22.53
CA LEU A 79 9.10 9.59 -21.35
C LEU A 79 7.57 9.71 -21.25
N VAL A 80 6.88 9.96 -22.36
CA VAL A 80 5.40 9.96 -22.44
C VAL A 80 4.83 8.59 -22.07
N GLU A 81 5.37 7.51 -22.63
CA GLU A 81 4.93 6.14 -22.35
C GLU A 81 5.12 5.80 -20.87
N ALA A 82 6.29 6.13 -20.31
CA ALA A 82 6.60 5.92 -18.91
C ALA A 82 5.71 6.76 -17.99
N GLN A 83 5.38 8.00 -18.37
CA GLN A 83 4.46 8.85 -17.62
C GLN A 83 3.05 8.27 -17.58
N ALA A 84 2.52 7.83 -18.73
CA ALA A 84 1.23 7.16 -18.80
C ALA A 84 1.20 5.90 -17.93
N ARG A 85 2.28 5.09 -17.99
CA ARG A 85 2.39 3.87 -17.17
C ARG A 85 2.46 4.18 -15.68
N ASN A 86 3.20 5.20 -15.26
CA ASN A 86 3.23 5.64 -13.85
C ASN A 86 1.82 6.04 -13.37
N GLY A 87 1.03 6.73 -14.20
CA GLY A 87 -0.36 7.07 -13.90
C GLY A 87 -1.24 5.83 -13.68
N VAL A 88 -1.10 4.81 -14.54
CA VAL A 88 -1.82 3.53 -14.37
C VAL A 88 -1.42 2.82 -13.07
N ILE A 89 -0.12 2.81 -12.74
CA ILE A 89 0.38 2.22 -11.49
C ILE A 89 -0.21 2.96 -10.29
N LEU A 90 -0.19 4.29 -10.28
CA LEU A 90 -0.78 5.10 -9.21
C LEU A 90 -2.26 4.77 -9.00
N GLN A 91 -3.05 4.65 -10.08
CA GLN A 91 -4.46 4.27 -9.98
C GLN A 91 -4.65 2.88 -9.36
N ALA A 92 -3.79 1.92 -9.68
CA ALA A 92 -3.84 0.59 -9.06
C ALA A 92 -3.50 0.65 -7.56
N VAL A 93 -2.49 1.43 -7.17
CA VAL A 93 -2.10 1.60 -5.77
C VAL A 93 -3.17 2.33 -4.95
N LEU A 94 -3.84 3.33 -5.53
CA LEU A 94 -4.98 3.99 -4.90
C LEU A 94 -6.14 3.03 -4.65
N ARG A 95 -6.47 2.16 -5.61
CA ARG A 95 -7.48 1.12 -5.41
C ARG A 95 -7.10 0.14 -4.30
N LEU A 96 -5.83 -0.26 -4.22
CA LEU A 96 -5.34 -1.08 -3.11
C LEU A 96 -5.50 -0.35 -1.76
N LEU A 97 -5.19 0.95 -1.73
CA LEU A 97 -5.36 1.76 -0.52
C LEU A 97 -6.82 1.81 -0.06
N ASP A 98 -7.77 1.92 -0.99
CA ASP A 98 -9.20 1.90 -0.68
C ASP A 98 -9.62 0.56 -0.06
N VAL A 99 -9.19 -0.57 -0.64
CA VAL A 99 -9.43 -1.91 -0.09
C VAL A 99 -8.85 -2.04 1.32
N LEU A 100 -7.63 -1.54 1.56
CA LEU A 100 -7.01 -1.58 2.89
C LEU A 100 -7.77 -0.72 3.92
N ARG A 101 -8.31 0.43 3.49
CA ARG A 101 -9.14 1.30 4.35
C ARG A 101 -10.50 0.69 4.68
N GLU A 102 -11.10 -0.04 3.75
CA GLU A 102 -12.30 -0.83 4.00
C GLU A 102 -12.01 -1.96 5.01
N ALA A 103 -10.92 -2.70 4.79
CA ALA A 103 -10.46 -3.76 5.68
C ALA A 103 -10.15 -3.24 7.09
N ARG A 104 -9.66 -2.01 7.24
CA ARG A 104 -9.49 -1.37 8.56
C ARG A 104 -10.80 -1.31 9.35
N GLY A 105 -11.90 -0.95 8.68
CA GLY A 105 -13.22 -0.89 9.32
C GLY A 105 -13.67 -2.27 9.79
N GLU A 106 -13.40 -3.32 9.01
CA GLU A 106 -13.64 -4.71 9.40
C GLU A 106 -12.78 -5.16 10.58
N LYS A 107 -11.46 -4.97 10.49
CA LYS A 107 -10.51 -5.40 11.51
C LYS A 107 -10.76 -4.72 12.87
N ARG A 108 -11.07 -3.43 12.86
CA ARG A 108 -11.48 -2.71 14.07
C ARG A 108 -12.74 -3.28 14.71
N ARG A 109 -13.72 -3.73 13.91
CA ARG A 109 -14.90 -4.44 14.44
C ARG A 109 -14.51 -5.76 15.09
N HIS A 110 -13.60 -6.52 14.49
CA HIS A 110 -13.14 -7.79 15.07
C HIS A 110 -12.48 -7.56 16.44
N VAL A 111 -11.61 -6.56 16.56
CA VAL A 111 -11.00 -6.19 17.85
C VAL A 111 -12.04 -5.79 18.88
N MET A 112 -12.98 -4.89 18.53
CA MET A 112 -14.06 -4.48 19.46
C MET A 112 -14.92 -5.65 19.94
N VAL A 113 -15.24 -6.62 19.06
CA VAL A 113 -15.99 -7.82 19.48
C VAL A 113 -15.20 -8.63 20.49
N MET A 114 -13.88 -8.74 20.34
CA MET A 114 -13.05 -9.47 21.29
C MET A 114 -12.91 -8.76 22.64
N GLU A 115 -12.90 -7.43 22.68
CA GLU A 115 -12.85 -6.63 23.92
C GLU A 115 -14.12 -6.78 24.78
N VAL A 116 -15.29 -7.01 24.17
CA VAL A 116 -16.56 -7.22 24.92
C VAL A 116 -16.57 -8.53 25.72
N HIS A 117 -15.69 -9.47 25.39
CA HIS A 117 -15.58 -10.79 26.04
C HIS A 117 -14.44 -10.84 27.09
N ASP A 118 -14.04 -9.69 27.64
CA ASP A 118 -13.16 -9.61 28.81
C ASP A 118 -13.77 -10.25 30.07
#